data_AF-A0A8E2ENR8-F1
#
_entry.id   AF-A0A8E2ENR8-F1
#
_cell.length_a   1.000
_cell.length_b   1.000
_cell.length_c   1.000
_cell.angle_alpha   90.00
_cell.angle_beta   90.00
_cell.angle_gamma   90.00
#
_symmetry.space_group_name_H-M   'P 1'
#
loop_
_entity.id
_entity.type
_entity.pdbx_description
1 polymer ?
#
loop_
_entity_poly.entity_id
_entity_poly.type
_entity_poly.pdbx_seq_one_letter_code
_entity_poly.pdbx_strand_id
1 'polypeptide(L)'
;MAIQRSQPRSGKTPTTSPLFFHEIDELDDEARRSADYEARQSSRRWETLTKLGEDLTRPEKKRLDKAKELQGKMKEYQEALLQARTIQLSGPSDRVLSAFRDYLGGEAREGSGLQSAPIISGRAKDMLNKEDGLVALREVVDEDIFSILLRNHWVFQKRTTLDPLDRTTMYKGQHVVWTVAQLAWCAPQSS
;
A
#
# COMPACT_ATOMS: atom_id res chain seq x y z
N MET A 1 30.00 -28.88 -13.09
CA MET A 1 29.75 -27.66 -12.30
C MET A 1 28.26 -27.52 -12.12
N ALA A 2 27.74 -27.79 -10.92
CA ALA A 2 26.31 -27.79 -10.62
C ALA A 2 25.87 -26.41 -10.14
N ILE A 3 24.89 -25.82 -10.83
CA ILE A 3 24.30 -24.52 -10.48
C ILE A 3 23.23 -24.77 -9.41
N GLN A 4 23.46 -24.25 -8.21
CA GLN A 4 22.51 -24.27 -7.11
C GLN A 4 21.23 -23.52 -7.49
N ARG A 5 20.10 -24.23 -7.49
CA ARG A 5 18.76 -23.64 -7.57
C ARG A 5 18.46 -22.91 -6.26
N SER A 6 18.28 -21.60 -6.35
CA SER A 6 17.78 -20.73 -5.28
C SER A 6 16.38 -21.16 -4.86
N GLN A 7 16.19 -21.41 -3.56
CA GLN A 7 14.90 -21.75 -2.99
C GLN A 7 13.91 -20.57 -3.04
N PRO A 8 12.61 -20.81 -3.31
CA PRO A 8 11.60 -19.79 -3.13
C PRO A 8 11.39 -19.51 -1.63
N ARG A 9 11.48 -18.22 -1.27
CA ARG A 9 11.18 -17.72 0.08
C ARG A 9 9.75 -18.14 0.44
N SER A 10 9.64 -18.98 1.47
CA SER A 10 8.38 -19.33 2.13
C SER A 10 7.73 -18.04 2.65
N GLY A 11 6.80 -17.49 1.87
CA GLY A 11 5.80 -16.57 2.37
C GLY A 11 4.94 -17.34 3.35
N LYS A 12 5.25 -17.21 4.64
CA LYS A 12 4.35 -17.64 5.71
C LYS A 12 3.13 -16.74 5.61
N THR A 13 2.12 -17.16 4.86
CA THR A 13 0.77 -16.67 5.07
C THR A 13 0.47 -16.86 6.54
N PRO A 14 -0.02 -15.85 7.27
CA PRO A 14 -0.55 -16.08 8.60
C PRO A 14 -1.78 -16.95 8.42
N THR A 15 -1.58 -18.27 8.47
CA THR A 15 -2.65 -19.24 8.69
C THR A 15 -3.22 -18.89 10.05
N THR A 16 -4.25 -18.04 10.07
CA THR A 16 -5.14 -17.96 11.20
C THR A 16 -5.69 -19.36 11.37
N SER A 17 -5.15 -20.07 12.36
CA SER A 17 -5.43 -21.49 12.57
C SER A 17 -6.95 -21.68 12.60
N PRO A 18 -7.55 -22.51 11.72
CA PRO A 18 -8.99 -22.74 11.71
C PRO A 18 -9.52 -23.22 13.08
N LEU A 19 -8.63 -23.77 13.90
CA LEU A 19 -8.88 -24.18 15.28
C LEU A 19 -9.18 -23.01 16.24
N PHE A 20 -8.66 -21.80 16.00
CA PHE A 20 -8.84 -20.67 16.92
C PHE A 20 -10.25 -20.09 16.86
N PHE A 21 -10.79 -19.89 15.65
CA PHE A 21 -12.16 -19.42 15.48
C PHE A 21 -13.16 -20.49 15.93
N HIS A 22 -12.87 -21.77 15.67
CA HIS A 22 -13.68 -22.89 16.14
C HIS A 22 -13.85 -22.88 17.68
N GLU A 23 -12.77 -22.61 18.42
CA GLU A 23 -12.82 -22.54 19.89
C GLU A 23 -13.65 -21.35 20.40
N ILE A 24 -13.64 -20.21 19.69
CA ILE A 24 -14.51 -19.06 20.01
C ILE A 24 -15.97 -19.42 19.74
N ASP A 25 -16.26 -20.03 18.59
CA ASP A 25 -17.60 -20.45 18.20
C ASP A 25 -18.18 -21.47 19.20
N GLU A 26 -17.37 -22.41 19.67
CA GLU A 26 -17.77 -23.38 20.70
C GLU A 26 -18.14 -22.70 22.03
N LEU A 27 -17.31 -21.75 22.50
CA LEU A 27 -17.57 -21.02 23.74
C LEU A 27 -18.82 -20.14 23.65
N ASP A 28 -19.08 -19.54 22.49
CA ASP A 28 -20.28 -18.76 22.24
C ASP A 28 -21.53 -19.64 22.14
N ASP A 29 -21.43 -20.80 21.50
CA ASP A 29 -22.53 -21.76 21.43
C ASP A 29 -22.84 -22.43 22.78
N GLU A 30 -21.83 -22.64 23.62
CA GLU A 30 -22.02 -23.11 25.00
C GLU A 30 -22.75 -22.06 25.84
N ALA A 31 -22.40 -20.78 25.71
CA ALA A 31 -23.08 -19.70 26.39
C ALA A 31 -24.55 -19.53 25.95
N ARG A 32 -24.83 -19.69 24.64
CA ARG A 32 -26.20 -19.68 24.09
C ARG A 32 -27.04 -20.84 24.61
N ARG A 33 -26.45 -22.03 24.74
CA ARG A 33 -27.10 -23.25 25.24
C ARG A 33 -27.21 -23.29 26.77
N SER A 34 -26.47 -22.44 27.48
CA SER A 34 -26.48 -22.42 28.95
C SER A 34 -27.87 -22.10 29.52
N ALA A 35 -28.17 -22.63 30.70
CA ALA A 35 -29.39 -22.34 31.44
C ALA A 35 -29.37 -20.96 32.12
N ASP A 36 -28.18 -20.37 32.29
CA ASP A 36 -27.99 -19.07 32.94
C ASP A 36 -28.42 -17.93 32.00
N TYR A 37 -29.38 -17.14 32.46
CA TYR A 37 -29.88 -15.99 31.71
C TYR A 37 -28.78 -14.95 31.48
N GLU A 38 -27.91 -14.73 32.47
CA GLU A 38 -26.84 -13.74 32.40
C GLU A 38 -25.76 -14.15 31.39
N ALA A 39 -25.44 -15.45 31.29
CA ALA A 39 -24.52 -15.98 30.28
C ALA A 39 -25.05 -15.84 28.84
N ARG A 40 -26.38 -15.92 28.66
CA ARG A 40 -27.00 -15.61 27.36
C ARG A 40 -26.99 -14.11 27.06
N GLN A 41 -27.22 -13.27 28.06
CA GLN A 41 -27.18 -11.81 27.90
C GLN A 41 -25.77 -11.30 27.60
N SER A 42 -24.74 -11.87 28.23
CA SER A 42 -23.34 -11.50 27.97
C SER A 42 -22.92 -11.79 26.53
N SER A 43 -23.52 -12.80 25.89
CA SER A 43 -23.30 -13.10 24.47
C SER A 43 -23.89 -12.03 23.52
N ARG A 44 -24.82 -11.19 24.00
CA ARG A 44 -25.45 -10.11 23.22
C ARG A 44 -24.93 -8.72 23.63
N ARG A 45 -24.46 -8.58 24.87
CA ARG A 45 -24.07 -7.30 25.47
C ARG A 45 -22.64 -7.38 25.98
N TRP A 46 -21.77 -6.64 25.30
CA TRP A 46 -20.35 -6.53 25.65
C TRP A 46 -20.12 -6.04 27.08
N GLU A 47 -20.89 -5.05 27.54
CA GLU A 47 -20.79 -4.52 28.91
C GLU A 47 -21.08 -5.56 29.98
N THR A 48 -22.02 -6.47 29.71
CA THR A 48 -22.36 -7.57 30.62
C THR A 48 -21.26 -8.63 30.60
N LEU A 49 -20.68 -8.92 29.44
CA LEU A 49 -19.54 -9.82 29.30
C LEU A 49 -18.31 -9.30 30.05
N THR A 50 -18.02 -7.99 29.96
CA THR A 50 -16.88 -7.39 30.65
C THR A 50 -17.05 -7.43 32.16
N LYS A 51 -18.25 -7.11 32.66
CA LYS A 51 -18.56 -7.16 34.10
C LYS A 51 -18.47 -8.58 34.67
N LEU A 52 -19.01 -9.56 33.97
CA LEU A 52 -18.99 -10.97 34.40
C LEU A 52 -17.62 -11.63 34.16
N GLY A 53 -16.81 -11.09 33.24
CA GLY A 53 -15.45 -11.56 32.97
C GLY A 53 -14.41 -11.08 33.97
N GLU A 54 -14.75 -10.18 34.88
CA GLU A 54 -13.92 -9.84 36.04
C GLU A 54 -13.82 -11.02 37.03
N ASP A 55 -14.85 -11.86 37.09
CA ASP A 55 -14.87 -13.06 37.92
C ASP A 55 -14.04 -14.20 37.32
N LEU A 56 -13.03 -14.65 38.06
CA LEU A 56 -12.06 -15.68 37.62
C LEU A 56 -12.67 -17.07 37.39
N THR A 57 -13.81 -17.35 38.01
CA THR A 57 -14.48 -18.65 37.99
C THR A 57 -15.51 -18.79 36.87
N ARG A 58 -15.87 -17.69 36.22
CA ARG A 58 -16.95 -17.64 35.24
C ARG A 58 -16.46 -17.96 33.81
N PRO A 59 -17.28 -18.64 32.98
CA PRO A 59 -16.93 -18.95 31.60
C PRO A 59 -16.78 -17.69 30.71
N GLU A 60 -17.40 -16.58 31.12
CA GLU A 60 -17.27 -15.26 30.50
C GLU A 60 -15.82 -14.78 30.44
N LYS A 61 -15.00 -15.11 31.45
CA LYS A 61 -13.59 -14.73 31.47
C LYS A 61 -12.81 -15.36 30.32
N LYS A 62 -13.02 -16.66 30.05
CA LYS A 62 -12.34 -17.36 28.95
C LYS A 62 -12.68 -16.72 27.59
N ARG A 63 -13.93 -16.32 27.42
CA ARG A 63 -14.40 -15.60 26.21
C ARG A 63 -13.74 -14.23 26.08
N LEU A 64 -13.64 -13.50 27.18
CA LEU A 64 -13.00 -12.19 27.22
C LEU A 64 -11.49 -12.27 26.94
N ASP A 65 -10.81 -13.30 27.45
CA ASP A 65 -9.39 -13.56 27.19
C ASP A 65 -9.15 -13.90 25.71
N LYS A 66 -10.00 -14.74 25.10
CA LYS A 66 -9.92 -15.04 23.65
C LYS A 66 -10.24 -13.82 22.79
N ALA A 67 -11.18 -12.97 23.19
CA ALA A 67 -11.49 -11.73 22.49
C ALA A 67 -10.29 -10.76 22.50
N LYS A 68 -9.57 -10.65 23.63
CA LYS A 68 -8.33 -9.88 23.73
C LYS A 68 -7.21 -10.46 22.87
N GLU A 69 -7.07 -11.79 22.84
CA GLU A 69 -6.10 -12.46 21.98
C GLU A 69 -6.39 -12.19 20.49
N LEU A 70 -7.66 -12.25 20.08
CA LEU A 70 -8.09 -11.91 18.73
C LEU A 70 -7.80 -10.44 18.39
N GLN A 71 -8.08 -9.51 19.32
CA GLN A 71 -7.76 -8.10 19.16
C GLN A 71 -6.26 -7.87 18.95
N GLY A 72 -5.42 -8.57 19.72
CA GLY A 72 -3.96 -8.53 19.57
C GLY A 72 -3.53 -8.97 18.17
N LYS A 73 -4.00 -10.15 17.73
CA LYS A 73 -3.70 -10.67 16.38
C LYS A 73 -4.19 -9.76 15.27
N MET A 74 -5.36 -9.12 15.44
CA MET A 74 -5.89 -8.20 14.45
C MET A 74 -5.06 -6.92 14.35
N LYS A 75 -4.54 -6.43 15.47
CA LYS A 75 -3.61 -5.30 15.51
C LYS A 75 -2.28 -5.65 14.82
N GLU A 76 -1.70 -6.81 15.14
CA GLU A 76 -0.48 -7.32 14.49
C GLU A 76 -0.69 -7.46 12.97
N TYR A 77 -1.83 -7.98 12.54
CA TYR A 77 -2.17 -8.08 11.12
C TYR A 77 -2.29 -6.71 10.45
N GLN A 78 -2.93 -5.73 11.11
CA GLN A 78 -3.03 -4.37 10.60
C GLN A 78 -1.65 -3.70 10.50
N GLU A 79 -0.80 -3.87 11.51
CA GLU A 79 0.58 -3.37 11.50
C GLU A 79 1.39 -4.01 10.38
N ALA A 80 1.30 -5.33 10.20
CA ALA A 80 1.95 -6.06 9.11
C ALA A 80 1.44 -5.60 7.74
N LEU A 81 0.13 -5.35 7.60
CA LEU A 81 -0.46 -4.83 6.37
C LEU A 81 0.02 -3.41 6.08
N LEU A 82 0.13 -2.55 7.09
CA LEU A 82 0.66 -1.21 6.95
C LEU A 82 2.13 -1.24 6.55
N GLN A 83 2.95 -2.09 7.18
CA GLN A 83 4.34 -2.29 6.79
C GLN A 83 4.45 -2.81 5.36
N ALA A 84 3.62 -3.78 4.96
CA ALA A 84 3.58 -4.27 3.59
C ALA A 84 3.21 -3.16 2.59
N ARG A 85 2.22 -2.32 2.92
CA ARG A 85 1.86 -1.16 2.11
C ARG A 85 2.99 -0.13 2.04
N THR A 86 3.68 0.13 3.15
CA THR A 86 4.83 1.03 3.17
C THR A 86 5.99 0.50 2.33
N ILE A 87 6.25 -0.82 2.37
CA ILE A 87 7.24 -1.47 1.49
C ILE A 87 6.83 -1.37 0.02
N GLN A 88 5.53 -1.37 -0.27
CA GLN A 88 5.00 -1.14 -1.62
C GLN A 88 5.04 0.34 -2.05
N LEU A 89 5.33 1.30 -1.17
CA LEU A 89 5.50 2.68 -1.61
C LEU A 89 6.88 2.83 -2.25
N SER A 90 6.92 2.72 -3.57
CA SER A 90 8.13 2.96 -4.35
C SER A 90 8.54 4.44 -4.30
N GLY A 91 9.82 4.70 -4.49
CA GLY A 91 10.30 6.05 -4.75
C GLY A 91 9.59 6.68 -5.97
N PRO A 92 9.50 8.01 -6.02
CA PRO A 92 8.96 8.70 -7.20
C PRO A 92 9.84 8.45 -8.43
N SER A 93 9.22 8.38 -9.61
CA SER A 93 9.95 8.20 -10.87
C SER A 93 10.90 9.37 -11.14
N ASP A 94 12.08 9.09 -11.68
CA ASP A 94 13.11 10.09 -12.01
C ASP A 94 12.59 11.26 -12.84
N ARG A 95 11.67 10.98 -13.77
CA ARG A 95 11.05 12.02 -14.61
C ARG A 95 10.25 13.03 -13.79
N VAL A 96 9.48 12.57 -12.81
CA VAL A 96 8.68 13.44 -11.92
C VAL A 96 9.63 14.22 -11.02
N LEU A 97 10.65 13.56 -10.46
CA LEU A 97 11.68 14.24 -9.67
C LEU A 97 12.40 15.33 -10.45
N SER A 98 12.82 15.05 -11.67
CA SER A 98 13.47 16.03 -12.56
C SER A 98 12.53 17.19 -12.87
N ALA A 99 11.27 16.94 -13.22
CA ALA A 99 10.31 18.02 -13.50
C ALA A 99 10.10 18.95 -12.28
N PHE A 100 10.01 18.40 -11.07
CA PHE A 100 9.91 19.19 -9.84
C PHE A 100 11.23 19.91 -9.49
N ARG A 101 12.38 19.29 -9.74
CA ARG A 101 13.70 19.94 -9.58
C ARG A 101 13.85 21.13 -10.53
N ASP A 102 13.50 20.97 -11.81
CA ASP A 102 13.57 22.04 -12.81
C ASP A 102 12.60 23.19 -12.48
N TYR A 103 11.40 22.86 -12.00
CA TYR A 103 10.40 23.83 -11.60
C TYR A 103 10.88 24.63 -10.37
N LEU A 104 11.30 23.95 -9.31
CA LEU A 104 11.73 24.61 -8.07
C LEU A 104 13.08 25.31 -8.20
N GLY A 105 13.95 24.81 -9.08
CA GLY A 105 15.24 25.41 -9.42
C GLY A 105 15.13 26.65 -10.30
N GLY A 106 13.95 26.92 -10.89
CA GLY A 106 13.72 28.06 -11.77
C GLY A 106 14.19 27.84 -13.23
N GLU A 107 14.80 26.70 -13.52
CA GLU A 107 15.29 26.30 -14.84
C GLU A 107 14.14 26.08 -15.84
N ALA A 108 12.92 25.89 -15.34
CA ALA A 108 11.70 25.92 -16.15
C ALA A 108 11.58 27.21 -17.01
N ARG A 109 12.15 28.33 -16.54
CA ARG A 109 11.95 29.70 -17.06
C ARG A 109 12.96 30.14 -18.12
N GLU A 110 13.94 29.31 -18.45
CA GLU A 110 15.13 29.63 -19.27
C GLU A 110 14.83 30.12 -20.71
N GLY A 111 13.60 29.97 -21.20
CA GLY A 111 13.18 30.45 -22.53
C GLY A 111 12.63 31.89 -22.57
N SER A 112 12.45 32.57 -21.43
CA SER A 112 11.71 33.85 -21.36
C SER A 112 12.57 35.10 -21.16
N GLY A 113 13.90 34.99 -21.20
CA GLY A 113 14.82 36.11 -20.98
C GLY A 113 14.86 36.67 -19.55
N LEU A 114 14.09 36.08 -18.62
CA LEU A 114 14.19 36.36 -17.19
C LEU A 114 15.23 35.46 -16.53
N GLN A 115 16.01 36.03 -15.62
CA GLN A 115 16.99 35.29 -14.81
C GLN A 115 16.32 34.12 -14.09
N SER A 116 16.92 32.93 -14.21
CA SER A 116 16.54 31.74 -13.46
C SER A 116 16.71 32.03 -11.97
N ALA A 117 15.61 32.03 -11.22
CA ALA A 117 15.62 32.23 -9.78
C ALA A 117 14.91 31.04 -9.14
N PRO A 118 15.53 30.38 -8.14
CA PRO A 118 14.90 29.24 -7.48
C PRO A 118 13.65 29.70 -6.71
N ILE A 119 12.56 28.95 -6.87
CA ILE A 119 11.28 29.19 -6.18
C ILE A 119 11.44 28.95 -4.67
N ILE A 120 12.27 27.97 -4.29
CA ILE A 120 12.56 27.61 -2.91
C ILE A 120 14.02 27.92 -2.59
N SER A 121 14.26 28.65 -1.51
CA SER A 121 15.59 29.00 -1.01
C SER A 121 15.83 28.47 0.41
N GLY A 122 17.08 28.47 0.85
CA GLY A 122 17.47 28.01 2.20
C GLY A 122 17.59 26.49 2.33
N ARG A 123 17.36 25.96 3.55
CA ARG A 123 17.56 24.53 3.88
C ARG A 123 16.68 23.56 3.08
N ALA A 124 15.58 24.04 2.53
CA ALA A 124 14.65 23.25 1.72
C ALA A 124 15.09 23.13 0.24
N LYS A 125 16.11 23.90 -0.20
CA LYS A 125 16.63 23.85 -1.57
C LYS A 125 17.09 22.44 -1.96
N ASP A 126 17.74 21.74 -1.03
CA ASP A 126 18.29 20.40 -1.25
C ASP A 126 17.35 19.27 -0.82
N MET A 127 16.10 19.59 -0.47
CA MET A 127 15.14 18.60 0.01
C MET A 127 14.85 17.52 -1.05
N LEU A 128 14.79 17.90 -2.33
CA LEU A 128 14.58 16.99 -3.44
C LEU A 128 15.86 16.27 -3.91
N ASN A 129 17.02 16.63 -3.36
CA ASN A 129 18.30 15.99 -3.70
C ASN A 129 18.57 14.72 -2.87
N LYS A 130 17.82 14.54 -1.77
CA LYS A 130 17.91 13.37 -0.90
C LYS A 130 16.91 12.30 -1.35
N GLU A 131 17.39 11.34 -2.13
CA GLU A 131 16.56 10.26 -2.68
C GLU A 131 15.93 9.39 -1.58
N ASP A 132 16.65 9.17 -0.47
CA ASP A 132 16.23 8.28 0.63
C ASP A 132 14.99 8.76 1.40
N GLY A 133 14.58 10.03 1.25
CA GLY A 133 13.45 10.61 1.95
C GLY A 133 12.18 10.78 1.11
N LEU A 134 12.21 10.39 -0.17
CA LEU A 134 11.14 10.68 -1.12
C LEU A 134 10.29 9.44 -1.37
N VAL A 135 9.00 9.55 -1.10
CA VAL A 135 8.04 8.46 -1.26
C VAL A 135 6.92 8.94 -2.17
N ALA A 136 6.60 8.16 -3.20
CA ALA A 136 5.42 8.43 -4.01
C ALA A 136 4.18 7.89 -3.32
N LEU A 137 3.15 8.72 -3.15
CA LEU A 137 1.80 8.31 -2.71
C LEU A 137 1.05 7.62 -3.85
N ARG A 138 1.73 6.72 -4.56
CA ARG A 138 1.18 5.98 -5.69
C ARG A 138 1.06 4.53 -5.30
N GLU A 139 -0.14 3.98 -5.47
CA GLU A 139 -0.34 2.54 -5.39
C GLU A 139 0.49 1.90 -6.50
N VAL A 140 1.43 1.02 -6.12
CA VAL A 140 2.17 0.19 -7.07
C VAL A 140 1.17 -0.85 -7.60
N VAL A 141 0.38 -0.41 -8.57
CA VAL A 141 -0.31 -1.30 -9.49
C VAL A 141 0.80 -2.03 -10.24
N ASP A 142 0.70 -3.36 -10.39
CA ASP A 142 1.58 -4.16 -11.24
C ASP A 142 1.53 -3.61 -12.68
N GLU A 143 2.38 -2.61 -12.95
CA GLU A 143 2.53 -2.05 -14.28
C GLU A 143 3.58 -2.84 -15.02
N ASP A 144 3.17 -3.44 -16.13
CA ASP A 144 4.07 -4.12 -17.06
C ASP A 144 5.27 -3.22 -17.43
N ILE A 145 6.45 -3.82 -17.53
CA ILE A 145 7.72 -3.17 -17.88
C ILE A 145 7.58 -2.35 -19.17
N PHE A 146 6.81 -2.85 -20.14
CA PHE A 146 6.51 -2.12 -21.37
C PHE A 146 5.68 -0.86 -21.15
N SER A 147 4.71 -0.91 -20.22
CA SER A 147 3.93 0.28 -19.83
C SER A 147 4.83 1.32 -19.17
N ILE A 148 5.76 0.90 -18.30
CA ILE A 148 6.73 1.80 -17.67
C ILE A 148 7.65 2.43 -18.72
N LEU A 149 8.20 1.63 -19.64
CA LEU A 149 9.09 2.10 -20.70
C LEU A 149 8.42 3.12 -21.60
N LEU A 150 7.19 2.83 -22.05
CA LEU A 150 6.41 3.73 -22.89
C LEU A 150 6.05 5.02 -22.17
N ARG A 151 5.75 4.99 -20.87
CA ARG A 151 5.48 6.21 -20.10
C ARG A 151 6.71 7.08 -19.92
N ASN A 152 7.89 6.47 -19.79
CA ASN A 152 9.15 7.18 -19.65
C ASN A 152 9.62 7.79 -20.98
N HIS A 153 9.41 7.09 -22.11
CA HIS A 153 9.92 7.47 -23.43
C HIS A 153 8.80 7.80 -24.43
N TRP A 154 7.63 8.22 -23.96
CA TRP A 154 6.48 8.45 -24.84
C TRP A 154 6.82 9.51 -25.90
N VAL A 155 6.71 9.14 -27.17
CA VAL A 155 7.10 9.98 -28.32
C VAL A 155 6.04 11.06 -28.63
N PHE A 156 4.77 10.79 -28.31
CA PHE A 156 3.65 11.69 -28.60
C PHE A 156 3.32 12.59 -27.40
N GLN A 157 4.28 13.42 -26.98
CA GLN A 157 4.07 14.35 -25.88
C GLN A 157 3.29 15.57 -26.38
N LYS A 158 2.08 15.78 -25.86
CA LYS A 158 1.30 16.99 -26.12
C LYS A 158 1.35 17.89 -24.89
N ARG A 159 1.88 19.11 -25.04
CA ARG A 159 1.78 20.15 -24.02
C ARG A 159 0.42 20.81 -24.15
N THR A 160 -0.41 20.67 -23.11
CA THR A 160 -1.76 21.26 -23.06
C THR A 160 -1.85 22.46 -22.12
N THR A 161 -0.73 22.82 -21.47
CA THR A 161 -0.69 23.85 -20.43
C THR A 161 -0.37 25.20 -21.06
N LEU A 162 -1.12 26.24 -20.66
CA LEU A 162 -0.89 27.63 -21.06
C LEU A 162 0.16 28.32 -20.19
N ASP A 163 0.53 27.69 -19.07
CA ASP A 163 1.51 28.22 -18.14
C ASP A 163 2.94 27.93 -18.66
N PRO A 164 3.76 28.97 -18.93
CA PRO A 164 5.15 28.79 -19.36
C PRO A 164 6.04 28.12 -18.30
N LEU A 165 5.59 28.05 -17.04
CA LEU A 165 6.31 27.34 -15.97
C LEU A 165 5.94 25.86 -15.89
N ASP A 166 4.84 25.45 -16.50
CA ASP A 166 4.36 24.07 -16.46
C ASP A 166 4.94 23.25 -17.62
N ARG A 167 6.07 22.60 -17.35
CA ARG A 167 6.72 21.64 -18.26
C ARG A 167 6.10 20.24 -18.20
N THR A 168 5.04 20.02 -17.45
CA THR A 168 4.43 18.70 -17.33
C THR A 168 3.74 18.32 -18.64
N THR A 169 4.13 17.17 -19.20
CA THR A 169 3.47 16.59 -20.38
C THR A 169 2.49 15.53 -19.92
N MET A 170 1.19 15.86 -20.00
CA MET A 170 0.11 14.94 -19.68
C MET A 170 -0.20 14.02 -20.85
N TYR A 171 -0.40 12.73 -20.59
CA TYR A 171 -0.92 11.76 -21.55
C TYR A 171 -2.08 11.00 -20.90
N LYS A 172 -3.06 10.60 -21.71
CA LYS A 172 -4.12 9.71 -21.23
C LYS A 172 -3.55 8.30 -21.14
N GLY A 173 -3.63 7.68 -19.95
CA GLY A 173 -3.11 6.33 -19.72
C GLY A 173 -3.68 5.27 -20.68
N GLN A 174 -4.91 5.47 -21.18
CA GLN A 174 -5.55 4.62 -22.18
C GLN A 174 -4.72 4.46 -23.47
N HIS A 175 -4.00 5.50 -23.90
CA HIS A 175 -3.15 5.40 -25.11
C HIS A 175 -1.95 4.48 -24.88
N VAL A 176 -1.33 4.53 -23.70
CA VAL A 176 -0.23 3.62 -23.35
C VAL A 176 -0.74 2.18 -23.32
N VAL A 177 -1.89 1.95 -22.70
CA VAL A 177 -2.49 0.61 -22.61
C VAL A 177 -2.82 0.06 -24.00
N TRP A 178 -3.39 0.87 -24.89
CA TRP A 178 -3.69 0.46 -26.27
C TRP A 178 -2.42 0.16 -27.06
N THR A 179 -1.37 0.98 -26.95
CA THR A 179 -0.11 0.72 -27.63
C THR A 179 0.58 -0.54 -27.11
N VAL A 180 0.58 -0.78 -25.80
CA VAL A 180 1.11 -2.03 -25.22
C VAL A 180 0.30 -3.22 -25.69
N ALA A 181 -1.03 -3.15 -25.66
CA ALA A 181 -1.90 -4.23 -26.14
C ALA A 181 -1.66 -4.54 -27.62
N GLN A 182 -1.48 -3.51 -28.46
CA GLN A 182 -1.18 -3.66 -29.88
C GLN A 182 0.18 -4.31 -30.10
N LEU A 183 1.22 -3.92 -29.33
CA LEU A 183 2.57 -4.49 -29.43
C LEU A 183 2.62 -5.93 -28.90
N ALA A 184 1.95 -6.21 -27.78
CA ALA A 184 1.83 -7.55 -27.23
C ALA A 184 1.07 -8.49 -28.16
N TRP A 185 0.06 -7.98 -28.88
CA TRP A 185 -0.67 -8.74 -29.90
C TRP A 185 0.16 -9.00 -31.17
N CYS A 186 1.06 -8.08 -31.53
CA CYS A 186 1.88 -8.18 -32.73
C CYS A 186 3.20 -8.95 -32.52
N ALA A 187 3.57 -9.26 -31.28
CA ALA A 187 4.72 -10.10 -30.99
C ALA A 187 4.42 -11.55 -31.42
N PRO A 188 5.14 -12.12 -32.41
CA PRO A 188 4.97 -13.53 -32.73
C PRO A 188 5.39 -14.35 -31.51
N GLN A 189 4.50 -15.23 -31.04
CA GLN A 189 4.86 -16.26 -30.06
C GLN A 189 5.90 -17.18 -30.72
N SER A 190 7.18 -16.84 -30.59
CA SER A 190 8.26 -17.76 -30.92
C SER A 190 8.31 -18.83 -29.85
N SER A 191 7.79 -19.99 -30.21
CA SER A 191 7.82 -21.24 -29.46
C SER A 191 9.23 -21.82 -29.33
#